data_AF-I1C4M7-F1
#
_entry.id   AF-I1C4M7-F1
#
_cell.length_a   1.000
_cell.length_b   1.000
_cell.length_c   1.000
_cell.angle_alpha   90.00
_cell.angle_beta   90.00
_cell.angle_gamma   90.00
#
_symmetry.space_group_name_H-M   'P 1'
#
loop_
_entity.id
_entity.type
_entity.pdbx_description
1 polymer ?
#
loop_
_entity_poly.entity_id
_entity_poly.type
_entity_poly.pdbx_seq_one_letter_code
_entity_poly.pdbx_strand_id
1 'polypeptide(L)'
;MKQVSQDTVVRAISLLKQGKSVREVEGGTGLSKNTVGSLRKTHCVGLEKPKAGRPKVLSAADERYCVRQVTKNRMSSATKVAKVLEKDTGRKVIAETVCRTLRKAGLGAIEKPEKPLLSAKNIRKRLSWCMAHKDWTIDDCVVNIVIFYKISVVLK
;
A
#
# COMPACT_ATOMS: atom_id res chain seq x y z
N MET A 1 49.18 -4.35 -2.56
CA MET A 1 48.21 -3.30 -2.16
C MET A 1 48.91 -2.38 -1.17
N LYS A 2 48.84 -1.05 -1.34
CA LYS A 2 49.39 -0.13 -0.34
C LYS A 2 48.57 -0.26 0.95
N GLN A 3 49.23 -0.51 2.08
CA GLN A 3 48.59 -0.45 3.39
C GLN A 3 48.12 0.98 3.64
N VAL A 4 46.84 1.11 3.98
CA VAL A 4 46.24 2.39 4.36
C VAL A 4 46.63 2.67 5.80
N SER A 5 47.06 3.90 6.10
CA SER A 5 47.38 4.31 7.47
C SER A 5 46.15 4.17 8.39
N GLN A 6 46.35 3.63 9.59
CA GLN A 6 45.27 3.44 10.57
C GLN A 6 44.61 4.77 10.97
N ASP A 7 45.36 5.86 11.05
CA ASP A 7 44.82 7.19 11.38
C ASP A 7 43.80 7.67 10.35
N THR A 8 44.06 7.41 9.07
CA THR A 8 43.16 7.74 7.97
C THR A 8 41.85 6.93 8.07
N VAL A 9 41.94 5.67 8.51
CA VAL A 9 40.78 4.79 8.74
C VAL A 9 39.94 5.28 9.92
N VAL A 10 40.58 5.61 11.05
CA VAL A 10 39.89 6.12 12.24
C VAL A 10 39.19 7.44 11.94
N ARG A 11 39.86 8.35 11.21
CA ARG A 11 39.28 9.61 10.74
C ARG A 11 38.08 9.37 9.82
N ALA A 12 38.17 8.44 8.87
CA ALA A 12 37.06 8.10 7.98
C ALA A 12 35.85 7.54 8.75
N ILE A 13 36.06 6.65 9.72
CA ILE A 13 34.99 6.09 10.56
C ILE A 13 34.32 7.21 11.38
N SER A 14 35.09 8.13 11.95
CA SER A 14 34.56 9.27 12.69
C SER A 14 33.65 10.15 11.81
N LEU A 15 34.10 10.49 10.59
CA LEU A 15 33.30 11.27 9.63
C LEU A 15 32.02 10.55 9.22
N LEU A 16 32.07 9.22 9.03
CA LEU A 16 30.88 8.41 8.71
C LEU A 16 29.87 8.42 9.86
N LYS A 17 30.33 8.34 11.12
CA LYS A 17 29.46 8.43 12.30
C LYS A 17 28.81 9.81 12.46
N GLN A 18 29.45 10.86 11.96
CA GLN A 18 28.89 12.21 11.88
C GLN A 18 27.85 12.38 10.74
N GLY A 19 27.59 11.33 9.95
CA GLY A 19 26.58 11.36 8.87
C GLY A 19 27.09 11.91 7.53
N LYS A 20 28.41 12.09 7.37
CA LYS A 20 28.99 12.51 6.08
C LYS A 20 28.81 11.44 5.01
N SER A 21 28.60 11.89 3.76
CA SER A 21 28.45 10.99 2.61
C SER A 21 29.78 10.32 2.25
N VAL A 22 29.71 9.15 1.60
CA VAL A 22 30.90 8.43 1.15
C VAL A 22 31.79 9.29 0.24
N ARG A 23 31.20 10.18 -0.58
CA ARG A 23 31.94 11.10 -1.45
C ARG A 23 32.67 12.19 -0.68
N GLU A 24 32.04 12.78 0.35
CA GLU A 24 32.71 13.76 1.21
C GLU A 24 33.88 13.13 1.98
N VAL A 25 33.71 11.90 2.45
CA VAL A 25 34.78 11.18 3.16
C VAL A 25 35.93 10.84 2.22
N GLU A 26 35.66 10.35 1.01
CA GLU A 26 36.70 10.14 -0.01
C GLU A 26 37.49 11.42 -0.29
N GLY A 27 36.82 12.55 -0.51
CA GLY A 27 37.49 13.83 -0.74
C GLY A 27 38.32 14.32 0.46
N GLY A 28 37.89 14.02 1.68
CA GLY A 28 38.57 14.44 2.91
C GLY A 28 39.69 13.51 3.40
N THR A 29 39.67 12.23 3.02
CA THR A 29 40.64 11.22 3.49
C THR A 29 41.49 10.60 2.38
N GLY A 30 41.18 10.85 1.10
CA GLY A 30 41.90 10.29 -0.04
C GLY A 30 41.73 8.76 -0.21
N LEU A 31 40.77 8.17 0.50
CA LEU A 31 40.47 6.74 0.42
C LEU A 31 39.52 6.47 -0.74
N SER A 32 39.71 5.35 -1.45
CA SER A 32 38.79 4.96 -2.51
C SER A 32 37.34 4.80 -2.00
N LYS A 33 36.35 5.12 -2.84
CA LYS A 33 34.92 4.88 -2.53
C LYS A 33 34.64 3.47 -2.02
N ASN A 34 35.31 2.47 -2.57
CA ASN A 34 35.13 1.07 -2.17
C ASN A 34 35.62 0.83 -0.74
N THR A 35 36.80 1.38 -0.38
CA THR A 35 37.35 1.28 0.98
C THR A 35 36.43 1.96 1.98
N VAL A 36 36.01 3.20 1.73
CA VAL A 36 35.07 3.94 2.60
C VAL A 36 33.73 3.22 2.70
N GLY A 37 33.23 2.68 1.60
CA GLY A 37 32.00 1.88 1.56
C GLY A 37 32.09 0.60 2.39
N SER A 38 33.25 -0.05 2.39
CA SER A 38 33.52 -1.22 3.24
C SER A 38 33.55 -0.83 4.72
N LEU A 39 34.29 0.22 5.08
CA LEU A 39 34.37 0.74 6.46
C LEU A 39 33.00 1.11 7.03
N ARG A 40 32.14 1.71 6.21
CA ARG A 40 30.76 2.04 6.61
C ARG A 40 29.94 0.78 6.88
N LYS A 41 30.10 -0.28 6.07
CA LYS A 41 29.39 -1.55 6.28
C LYS A 41 29.84 -2.26 7.55
N THR A 42 31.13 -2.22 7.87
CA THR A 42 31.69 -2.92 9.04
C THR A 42 31.54 -2.14 10.35
N HIS A 43 31.81 -0.83 10.36
CA HIS A 43 31.92 -0.05 11.60
C HIS A 43 30.74 0.89 11.88
N CYS A 44 29.84 1.08 10.92
CA CYS A 44 28.69 1.98 11.03
C CYS A 44 27.36 1.24 10.86
N VAL A 45 27.27 0.05 11.46
CA VAL A 45 26.04 -0.74 11.51
C VAL A 45 25.02 0.00 12.38
N GLY A 46 23.82 0.26 11.85
CA GLY A 46 22.75 0.99 12.55
C GLY A 46 22.61 2.46 12.17
N LEU A 47 23.55 3.05 11.42
CA LEU A 47 23.34 4.40 10.86
C LEU A 47 22.26 4.36 9.76
N GLU A 48 21.39 5.36 9.77
CA GLU A 48 20.40 5.52 8.71
C GLU A 48 21.08 5.59 7.35
N LYS A 49 20.60 4.77 6.42
CA LYS A 49 21.07 4.84 5.04
C LYS A 49 20.57 6.16 4.44
N PRO A 50 21.41 6.88 3.66
CA PRO A 50 20.95 8.06 2.96
C PRO A 50 19.79 7.65 2.05
N LYS A 51 18.73 8.46 2.04
CA LYS A 51 17.55 8.25 1.19
C LYS A 51 18.01 8.27 -0.26
N ALA A 52 17.93 7.12 -0.92
CA ALA A 52 18.29 6.99 -2.32
C ALA A 52 17.06 7.23 -3.21
N GLY A 53 17.28 7.88 -4.35
CA GLY A 53 16.26 8.05 -5.39
C GLY A 53 15.38 9.28 -5.23
N ARG A 54 14.43 9.43 -6.17
CA ARG A 54 13.51 10.57 -6.23
C ARG A 54 12.45 10.46 -5.12
N PRO A 55 12.17 11.55 -4.38
CA PRO A 55 11.05 11.59 -3.44
C PRO A 55 9.73 11.24 -4.12
N LYS A 56 8.81 10.64 -3.36
CA LYS A 56 7.46 10.36 -3.85
C LYS A 56 6.69 11.65 -4.07
N VAL A 57 5.89 11.68 -5.13
CA VAL A 57 4.97 12.80 -5.42
C VAL A 57 3.84 12.86 -4.38
N LEU A 58 3.34 11.70 -3.95
CA LEU A 58 2.29 11.59 -2.95
C LEU A 58 2.90 11.37 -1.56
N SER A 59 2.44 12.15 -0.59
CA SER A 59 2.73 11.93 0.83
C SER A 59 1.88 10.78 1.37
N ALA A 60 2.23 10.28 2.56
CA ALA A 60 1.43 9.25 3.22
C ALA A 60 -0.02 9.71 3.50
N ALA A 61 -0.24 11.01 3.70
CA ALA A 61 -1.58 11.57 3.89
C ALA A 61 -2.40 11.50 2.59
N ASP A 62 -1.78 11.78 1.45
CA ASP A 62 -2.43 11.72 0.14
C ASP A 62 -2.73 10.28 -0.26
N GLU A 63 -1.81 9.35 0.03
CA GLU A 63 -2.05 7.93 -0.19
C GLU A 63 -3.31 7.47 0.59
N ARG A 64 -3.44 7.85 1.86
CA ARG A 64 -4.64 7.56 2.68
C ARG A 64 -5.88 8.26 2.15
N TYR A 65 -5.76 9.50 1.68
CA TYR A 65 -6.86 10.24 1.08
C TYR A 65 -7.41 9.50 -0.15
N CYS A 66 -6.55 9.06 -1.07
CA CYS A 66 -6.94 8.28 -2.25
C CYS A 66 -7.71 7.01 -1.86
N VAL A 67 -7.22 6.26 -0.85
CA VAL A 67 -7.90 5.06 -0.35
C VAL A 67 -9.30 5.40 0.19
N ARG A 68 -9.43 6.48 0.96
CA ARG A 68 -10.73 6.91 1.51
C ARG A 68 -11.73 7.33 0.43
N GLN A 69 -11.27 7.93 -0.66
CA GLN A 69 -12.14 8.28 -1.79
C GLN A 69 -12.78 7.03 -2.42
N VAL A 70 -12.04 5.93 -2.50
CA VAL A 70 -12.55 4.67 -3.05
C VAL A 70 -13.44 3.94 -2.03
N THR A 71 -13.03 3.85 -0.78
CA THR A 71 -13.75 3.04 0.23
C THR A 71 -14.97 3.74 0.81
N LYS A 72 -14.83 5.00 1.25
CA LYS A 72 -15.91 5.75 1.89
C LYS A 72 -16.80 6.45 0.88
N ASN A 73 -16.19 7.14 -0.08
CA ASN A 73 -16.92 7.92 -1.08
C ASN A 73 -17.29 7.08 -2.32
N ARG A 74 -16.95 5.78 -2.31
CA ARG A 74 -17.34 4.78 -3.32
C ARG A 74 -16.97 5.17 -4.75
N MET A 75 -15.86 5.91 -4.93
CA MET A 75 -15.38 6.28 -6.26
C MET A 75 -14.87 5.05 -7.02
N SER A 76 -15.45 4.81 -8.20
CA SER A 76 -15.14 3.63 -9.02
C SER A 76 -13.94 3.80 -9.95
N SER A 77 -13.42 5.02 -10.14
CA SER A 77 -12.41 5.31 -11.15
C SER A 77 -11.22 6.09 -10.59
N ALA A 78 -10.01 5.61 -10.89
CA ALA A 78 -8.75 6.25 -10.51
C ALA A 78 -8.56 7.64 -11.14
N THR A 79 -9.12 7.89 -12.33
CA THR A 79 -9.07 9.22 -12.97
C THR A 79 -9.88 10.24 -12.18
N LYS A 80 -11.05 9.84 -11.67
CA LYS A 80 -11.88 10.69 -10.81
C LYS A 80 -11.17 10.98 -9.49
N VAL A 81 -10.57 9.96 -8.88
CA VAL A 81 -9.74 10.13 -7.67
C VAL A 81 -8.59 11.11 -7.91
N ALA A 82 -7.87 11.01 -9.04
CA ALA A 82 -6.80 11.94 -9.38
C ALA A 82 -7.28 13.39 -9.51
N LYS A 83 -8.42 13.62 -10.20
CA LYS A 83 -9.01 14.96 -10.34
C LYS A 83 -9.44 15.56 -9.00
N VAL A 84 -10.06 14.75 -8.15
CA VAL A 84 -10.49 15.18 -6.81
C VAL A 84 -9.28 15.46 -5.92
N LEU A 85 -8.23 14.63 -6.00
CA LEU A 85 -6.97 14.87 -5.30
C LEU A 85 -6.30 16.18 -5.73
N GLU A 86 -6.28 16.45 -7.04
CA GLU A 86 -5.75 17.71 -7.58
C GLU A 86 -6.58 18.90 -7.07
N LYS A 87 -7.91 18.80 -7.08
CA LYS A 87 -8.81 19.85 -6.58
C LYS A 87 -8.62 20.13 -5.09
N ASP A 88 -8.56 19.10 -4.26
CA ASP A 88 -8.62 19.26 -2.80
C ASP A 88 -7.23 19.48 -2.16
N THR A 89 -6.18 18.92 -2.77
CA THR A 89 -4.81 18.94 -2.22
C THR A 89 -3.79 19.63 -3.13
N GLY A 90 -4.19 20.09 -4.32
CA GLY A 90 -3.29 20.72 -5.30
C GLY A 90 -2.30 19.75 -5.97
N ARG A 91 -2.41 18.45 -5.71
CA ARG A 91 -1.45 17.44 -6.18
C ARG A 91 -1.89 16.85 -7.50
N LYS A 92 -1.28 17.34 -8.58
CA LYS A 92 -1.48 16.83 -9.92
C LYS A 92 -0.77 15.49 -10.12
N VAL A 93 -1.55 14.43 -10.29
CA VAL A 93 -1.04 13.07 -10.59
C VAL A 93 -1.84 12.42 -11.70
N ILE A 94 -1.18 11.53 -12.44
CA ILE A 94 -1.86 10.69 -13.42
C ILE A 94 -2.59 9.53 -12.74
N ALA A 95 -3.62 8.99 -13.40
CA ALA A 95 -4.42 7.89 -12.88
C ALA A 95 -3.60 6.66 -12.51
N GLU A 96 -2.53 6.34 -13.25
CA GLU A 96 -1.66 5.20 -12.95
C GLU A 96 -0.96 5.34 -11.58
N THR A 97 -0.64 6.57 -11.16
CA THR A 97 -0.05 6.81 -9.83
C THR A 97 -1.05 6.49 -8.72
N VAL A 98 -2.32 6.85 -8.95
CA VAL A 98 -3.42 6.50 -8.04
C VAL A 98 -3.63 4.99 -8.03
N CYS A 99 -3.66 4.32 -9.18
CA CYS A 99 -3.78 2.87 -9.26
C CYS A 99 -2.68 2.14 -8.48
N ARG A 100 -1.41 2.54 -8.64
CA ARG A 100 -0.29 1.98 -7.87
C ARG A 100 -0.47 2.17 -6.37
N THR A 101 -0.97 3.34 -5.97
CA THR A 101 -1.25 3.66 -4.55
C THR A 101 -2.35 2.77 -3.99
N LEU A 102 -3.43 2.56 -4.74
CA LEU A 102 -4.54 1.68 -4.36
C LEU A 102 -4.09 0.22 -4.28
N ARG A 103 -3.32 -0.27 -5.27
CA ARG A 103 -2.76 -1.63 -5.25
C ARG A 103 -1.85 -1.86 -4.05
N LYS A 104 -1.01 -0.87 -3.72
CA LYS A 104 -0.16 -0.91 -2.51
C LYS A 104 -0.98 -1.02 -1.22
N ALA A 105 -2.20 -0.47 -1.20
CA ALA A 105 -3.14 -0.58 -0.10
C ALA A 105 -4.00 -1.87 -0.15
N GLY A 106 -3.75 -2.79 -1.10
CA GLY A 106 -4.51 -4.02 -1.27
C GLY A 106 -5.83 -3.86 -2.02
N LEU A 107 -6.07 -2.72 -2.65
CA LEU A 107 -7.29 -2.46 -3.42
C LEU A 107 -7.05 -2.74 -4.91
N GLY A 108 -7.90 -3.58 -5.48
CA GLY A 108 -7.93 -3.93 -6.90
C GLY A 108 -9.30 -3.67 -7.52
N ALA A 109 -9.34 -3.63 -8.85
CA ALA A 109 -10.60 -3.66 -9.57
C ALA A 109 -11.13 -5.09 -9.57
N ILE A 110 -12.40 -5.26 -9.20
CA ILE A 110 -13.13 -6.53 -9.27
C ILE A 110 -14.46 -6.23 -9.93
N GLU A 111 -14.86 -7.08 -10.87
CA GLU A 111 -16.18 -7.02 -11.48
C GLU A 111 -17.24 -7.39 -10.43
N LYS A 112 -18.23 -6.53 -10.28
CA LYS A 112 -19.32 -6.81 -9.34
C LYS A 112 -20.23 -7.86 -9.98
N PRO A 113 -20.56 -8.96 -9.28
CA PRO A 113 -21.51 -9.93 -9.80
C PRO A 113 -22.86 -9.24 -10.00
N GLU A 114 -23.50 -9.55 -11.12
CA GLU A 114 -24.84 -9.06 -11.43
C GLU A 114 -25.82 -9.60 -10.39
N LYS A 115 -26.56 -8.69 -9.74
CA LYS A 115 -27.59 -9.05 -8.77
C LYS A 115 -28.95 -8.70 -9.36
N PRO A 116 -29.94 -9.60 -9.25
CA PRO A 116 -31.29 -9.29 -9.68
C PRO A 116 -31.82 -8.09 -8.89
N LEU A 117 -32.47 -7.15 -9.58
CA LEU A 117 -33.12 -6.02 -8.95
C LEU A 117 -34.35 -6.52 -8.18
N LEU A 118 -34.31 -6.42 -6.85
CA LEU A 118 -35.44 -6.77 -6.00
C LEU A 118 -36.28 -5.53 -5.69
N SER A 119 -37.59 -5.63 -5.88
CA SER A 119 -38.51 -4.61 -5.40
C SER A 119 -38.47 -4.51 -3.87
N ALA A 120 -38.73 -3.32 -3.31
CA ALA A 120 -38.76 -3.13 -1.85
C ALA A 120 -39.75 -4.07 -1.15
N LYS A 121 -40.86 -4.42 -1.82
CA LYS A 121 -41.85 -5.42 -1.34
C LYS A 121 -41.21 -6.81 -1.23
N ASN A 122 -40.47 -7.24 -2.25
CA ASN A 122 -39.82 -8.55 -2.26
C ASN A 122 -38.69 -8.64 -1.23
N ILE A 123 -37.94 -7.55 -1.02
CA ILE A 123 -36.90 -7.48 0.03
C ILE A 123 -37.53 -7.70 1.42
N ARG A 124 -38.61 -6.99 1.74
CA ARG A 124 -39.30 -7.13 3.04
C ARG A 124 -39.87 -8.53 3.24
N LYS A 125 -40.52 -9.11 2.21
CA LYS A 125 -41.06 -10.48 2.28
C LYS A 125 -39.97 -11.51 2.53
N ARG A 126 -38.85 -11.43 1.79
CA ARG A 126 -37.71 -12.33 1.98
C ARG A 126 -37.12 -12.20 3.37
N LEU A 127 -36.92 -10.98 3.86
CA LEU A 127 -36.39 -10.75 5.20
C LEU A 127 -37.31 -11.32 6.28
N SER A 128 -38.62 -11.08 6.19
CA SER A 128 -39.61 -11.61 7.14
C SER A 128 -39.60 -13.15 7.14
N TRP A 129 -39.59 -13.75 5.95
CA TRP A 129 -39.51 -15.21 5.82
C TRP A 129 -38.22 -15.78 6.41
N CYS A 130 -37.05 -15.16 6.16
CA CYS A 130 -35.79 -15.59 6.76
C CYS A 130 -35.78 -15.43 8.29
N MET A 131 -36.41 -14.39 8.84
CA MET A 131 -36.49 -14.19 10.28
C MET A 131 -37.43 -15.20 10.95
N ALA A 132 -38.56 -15.53 10.31
CA ALA A 132 -39.50 -16.54 10.82
C ALA A 132 -38.91 -17.95 10.85
N HIS A 133 -37.92 -18.22 10.00
CA HIS A 133 -37.29 -19.54 9.83
C HIS A 133 -35.79 -19.51 10.19
N LYS A 134 -35.38 -18.59 11.07
CA LYS A 134 -33.97 -18.41 11.46
C LYS A 134 -33.39 -19.66 12.15
N ASP A 135 -34.23 -20.38 12.89
CA ASP A 135 -33.84 -21.53 13.71
C ASP A 135 -34.07 -22.88 13.00
N TRP A 136 -34.34 -22.86 11.69
CA TRP A 136 -34.49 -24.08 10.90
C TRP A 136 -33.20 -24.89 10.83
N THR A 137 -33.34 -26.20 11.04
CA THR A 137 -32.26 -27.16 10.88
C THR A 137 -32.17 -27.64 9.43
N ILE A 138 -31.09 -28.34 9.08
CA ILE A 138 -30.86 -28.84 7.71
C ILE A 138 -32.02 -29.75 7.28
N ASP A 139 -32.61 -30.51 8.20
CA ASP A 139 -33.72 -31.43 7.94
C ASP A 139 -35.04 -30.69 7.64
N ASP A 140 -35.28 -29.53 8.26
CA ASP A 140 -36.43 -28.67 7.96
C ASP A 140 -36.31 -28.01 6.57
N CYS A 141 -35.09 -27.83 6.09
CA CYS A 141 -34.79 -27.15 4.84
C CYS A 141 -35.06 -28.01 3.59
N VAL A 142 -34.95 -29.34 3.68
CA VAL A 142 -35.00 -30.23 2.49
C VAL A 142 -36.42 -30.38 1.93
N VAL A 143 -37.45 -30.16 2.76
CA VAL A 143 -38.84 -30.49 2.41
C VAL A 143 -39.57 -29.33 1.71
N ASN A 144 -39.11 -28.08 1.83
CA ASN A 144 -39.92 -26.92 1.43
C ASN A 144 -39.20 -25.75 0.74
N ILE A 145 -37.94 -25.90 0.30
CA ILE A 145 -37.21 -24.76 -0.29
C ILE A 145 -37.07 -24.90 -1.81
N VAL A 146 -37.89 -24.16 -2.56
CA VAL A 146 -37.59 -23.80 -3.95
C VAL A 146 -36.48 -22.75 -3.91
N ILE A 147 -35.23 -23.20 -3.93
CA ILE A 147 -34.04 -22.34 -3.94
C ILE A 147 -33.96 -21.65 -5.31
N PHE A 148 -34.57 -20.48 -5.44
CA PHE A 148 -34.13 -19.53 -6.44
C PHE A 148 -32.79 -18.96 -5.95
N TYR A 149 -31.75 -19.10 -6.77
CA TYR A 149 -30.34 -18.69 -6.60
C TYR A 149 -29.41 -19.77 -6.05
N LYS A 150 -28.65 -20.33 -7.00
CA LYS A 150 -27.34 -20.98 -6.85
C LYS A 150 -26.44 -20.03 -6.03
N ILE A 151 -26.36 -20.24 -4.72
CA ILE A 151 -25.41 -19.54 -3.85
C ILE A 151 -24.04 -20.16 -4.16
N SER A 152 -23.23 -19.47 -4.98
CA SER A 152 -21.80 -19.80 -5.09
C SER A 152 -21.13 -19.39 -3.77
N VAL A 153 -21.09 -20.30 -2.81
CA VAL A 153 -20.19 -20.18 -1.66
C VAL A 153 -18.79 -20.48 -2.18
N VAL A 154 -17.99 -19.44 -2.38
CA VAL A 154 -16.53 -19.61 -2.54
C VAL A 154 -15.97 -19.79 -1.13
N LEU A 155 -15.79 -21.04 -0.72
CA LEU A 155 -14.89 -21.37 0.39
C LEU A 155 -13.45 -21.26 -0.14
N LYS A 156 -12.59 -20.62 0.66
CA LYS A 156 -11.14 -20.56 0.42
C LYS A 156 -10.51 -21.94 0.51
#